data_AF-A0A4D4N7N3-F1
#
_entry.id   AF-A0A4D4N7N3-F1
#
_cell.length_a   1.000
_cell.length_b   1.000
_cell.length_c   1.000
_cell.angle_alpha   90.00
_cell.angle_beta   90.00
_cell.angle_gamma   90.00
#
_symmetry.space_group_name_H-M   'P 1'
#
loop_
_entity.id
_entity.type
_entity.pdbx_description
1 polymer ?
#
loop_
_entity_poly.entity_id
_entity_poly.type
_entity_poly.pdbx_seq_one_letter_code
_entity_poly.pdbx_strand_id
1 'polypeptide(L)' 'MAGSIARLREFTRSGDYAYYTDIAHFMAGLPLEEPSPARWIDGEQPTRQRWRDLVTARREYLSTAR' A
#
# COMPACT_ATOMS: atom_id res chain seq x y z
N MET A 1 -4.33 8.24 7.08
CA MET A 1 -3.47 7.39 6.23
C MET A 1 -2.01 7.77 6.40
N ALA A 2 -1.58 9.00 6.09
CA ALA A 2 -0.17 9.41 6.20
C ALA A 2 0.46 9.14 7.60
N GLY A 3 -0.23 9.46 8.70
CA GLY A 3 0.29 9.16 10.06
C GLY A 3 0.41 7.67 10.41
N SER A 4 -0.43 6.82 9.80
CA SER A 4 -0.37 5.36 9.97
C SER A 4 0.82 4.77 9.20
N ILE A 5 1.14 5.33 8.03
CA ILE A 5 2.27 4.94 7.19
C ILE A 5 3.60 5.32 7.86
N ALA A 6 3.69 6.53 8.44
CA ALA A 6 4.88 6.96 9.16
C ALA A 6 5.21 6.03 10.35
N ARG A 7 4.19 5.65 11.13
CA ARG A 7 4.34 4.68 12.23
C ARG A 7 4.75 3.28 11.73
N LEU A 8 4.18 2.84 10.61
CA LEU A 8 4.54 1.55 10.01
C LEU A 8 6.02 1.53 9.57
N ARG A 9 6.51 2.62 8.95
CA ARG A 9 7.92 2.76 8.58
C ARG A 9 8.86 2.71 9.78
N GLU A 10 8.44 3.26 10.92
CA GLU A 10 9.19 3.18 12.17
C GLU A 10 9.30 1.74 12.69
N PHE A 11 8.24 0.94 12.56
CA PHE A 11 8.24 -0.47 12.96
C PHE A 11 9.02 -1.38 12.00
N THR A 12 9.10 -1.05 10.71
CA THR A 12 9.82 -1.84 9.69
C THR A 12 11.23 -1.32 9.42
N ARG A 13 11.80 -0.52 10.33
CA ARG A 13 13.08 0.19 10.12
C ARG A 13 14.28 -0.75 9.99
N SER A 14 14.18 -1.99 10.49
CA SER A 14 15.21 -3.04 10.28
C SER A 14 15.25 -3.57 8.85
N GLY A 15 14.30 -3.19 7.98
CA GLY A 15 14.17 -3.69 6.61
C GLY A 15 13.27 -4.93 6.51
N ASP A 16 13.08 -5.65 7.62
CA ASP A 16 12.10 -6.71 7.70
C ASP A 16 10.69 -6.13 7.48
N TYR A 17 9.95 -6.78 6.59
CA TYR A 17 8.57 -6.41 6.30
C TYR A 17 8.35 -4.99 5.71
N ALA A 18 9.40 -4.38 5.13
CA ALA A 18 9.31 -3.07 4.45
C ALA A 18 8.20 -3.02 3.37
N TYR A 19 7.87 -4.17 2.78
CA TYR A 19 6.76 -4.33 1.82
C TYR A 19 5.39 -3.90 2.38
N TYR A 20 5.17 -3.89 3.70
CA TYR A 20 3.92 -3.37 4.26
C TYR A 20 3.77 -1.87 4.03
N THR A 21 4.88 -1.12 4.07
CA THR A 21 4.87 0.32 3.76
C THR A 21 4.51 0.56 2.31
N ASP A 22 5.03 -0.26 1.39
CA ASP A 22 4.70 -0.17 -0.04
C ASP A 22 3.22 -0.47 -0.30
N ILE A 23 2.69 -1.55 0.31
CA ILE A 23 1.26 -1.90 0.22
C ILE A 23 0.39 -0.75 0.73
N ALA A 24 0.77 -0.10 1.84
CA ALA A 24 0.04 1.04 2.37
C ALA A 24 0.00 2.24 1.41
N HIS A 25 1.12 2.52 0.72
CA HIS A 25 1.16 3.54 -0.33
C HIS A 25 0.26 3.15 -1.52
N PHE A 26 0.33 1.90 -1.98
CA PHE A 26 -0.50 1.40 -3.09
C PHE A 26 -2.00 1.52 -2.78
N MET A 27 -2.42 1.07 -1.60
CA MET A 27 -3.80 1.21 -1.11
C MET A 27 -4.25 2.68 -1.12
N ALA A 28 -3.38 3.59 -0.65
CA ALA A 28 -3.67 5.01 -0.62
C ALA A 28 -3.63 5.68 -2.01
N GLY A 29 -2.99 5.07 -3.00
CA GLY A 29 -2.72 5.67 -4.31
C GLY A 29 -1.56 6.68 -4.27
N LEU A 30 -0.68 6.58 -3.28
CA LEU A 30 0.46 7.46 -3.09
C LEU A 30 1.70 6.93 -3.84
N PRO A 31 2.62 7.81 -4.25
CA PRO A 31 3.93 7.39 -4.77
C PRO A 31 4.78 6.77 -3.65
N LEU A 32 5.69 5.87 -4.01
CA LEU A 32 6.74 5.43 -3.09
C LEU A 32 7.83 6.51 -3.02
N GLU A 33 8.38 6.73 -1.83
CA GLU A 33 9.51 7.67 -1.64
C GLU A 33 10.84 7.08 -2.14
N GLU A 34 10.97 5.76 -2.10
CA GLU A 34 12.13 4.99 -2.55
C GLU A 34 11.62 3.81 -3.40
N PRO A 35 12.41 3.27 -4.34
CA PRO A 35 12.05 2.05 -5.04
C PRO A 35 11.76 0.91 -4.06
N SER A 36 10.72 0.13 -4.35
CA SER A 36 10.36 -1.00 -3.49
C SER A 36 11.54 -1.98 -3.39
N PRO A 37 12.02 -2.32 -2.19
CA PRO A 37 13.03 -3.36 -2.02
C PRO A 37 12.44 -4.77 -2.23
N ALA A 38 11.11 -4.89 -2.33
CA ALA A 38 10.42 -6.16 -2.46
C ALA A 38 10.39 -6.63 -3.92
N ARG A 39 10.59 -7.93 -4.12
CA ARG A 39 10.34 -8.58 -5.42
C ARG A 39 8.87 -9.00 -5.49
N TRP A 40 8.07 -8.20 -6.17
CA TRP A 40 6.66 -8.50 -6.41
C TRP A 40 6.49 -9.63 -7.42
N ILE A 41 5.57 -10.56 -7.14
CA ILE A 41 5.33 -11.77 -7.95
C ILE A 41 4.98 -11.41 -9.39
N ASP A 42 4.08 -10.45 -9.58
CA ASP A 42 3.60 -10.02 -10.89
C ASP A 42 4.20 -8.66 -11.33
N GLY A 43 5.26 -8.22 -10.64
CA GLY A 43 5.82 -6.88 -10.79
C GLY A 43 5.07 -5.81 -9.96
N GLU A 44 5.75 -4.68 -9.79
CA GLU A 44 5.28 -3.59 -8.93
C GLU A 44 3.98 -2.96 -9.45
N GLN A 45 3.92 -2.61 -10.74
CA GLN A 45 2.78 -1.89 -11.31
C GLN A 45 1.47 -2.71 -11.25
N PRO A 46 1.43 -4.00 -11.67
CA PRO A 46 0.24 -4.82 -11.51
C PRO A 46 -0.17 -5.00 -10.04
N THR A 47 0.80 -5.11 -9.14
CA THR A 47 0.54 -5.23 -7.70
C THR A 47 -0.06 -3.94 -7.12
N ARG A 48 0.50 -2.78 -7.50
CA ARG A 48 -0.01 -1.46 -7.13
C ARG A 48 -1.46 -1.29 -7.56
N GLN A 49 -1.77 -1.63 -8.81
CA GLN A 49 -3.12 -1.50 -9.35
C GLN A 49 -4.12 -2.36 -8.59
N ARG A 50 -3.82 -3.64 -8.33
CA ARG A 50 -4.73 -4.54 -7.59
C ARG A 50 -5.05 -4.05 -6.19
N TRP A 51 -4.03 -3.58 -5.45
CA TRP A 51 -4.26 -3.01 -4.11
C TRP A 51 -5.14 -1.78 -4.15
N ARG A 52 -4.96 -0.93 -5.17
CA ARG A 52 -5.76 0.26 -5.35
C ARG A 52 -7.21 -0.07 -5.71
N ASP A 53 -7.42 -1.02 -6.60
CA ASP A 53 -8.75 -1.47 -7.03
C ASP A 53 -9.53 -2.06 -5.86
N LEU A 54 -8.88 -2.91 -5.05
CA LEU A 54 -9.49 -3.52 -3.87
C LEU A 54 -10.02 -2.46 -2.88
N VAL A 55 -9.20 -1.45 -2.55
CA VAL A 55 -9.60 -0.38 -1.62
C VAL A 55 -10.69 0.50 -2.21
N THR A 56 -10.64 0.75 -3.53
CA THR A 56 -11.65 1.54 -4.23
C THR A 56 -13.00 0.83 -4.22
N ALA A 57 -13.03 -0.44 -4.62
CA ALA A 57 -14.23 -1.28 -4.57
C ALA A 57 -14.80 -1.38 -3.13
N ARG A 58 -13.93 -1.49 -2.11
CA ARG A 58 -14.37 -1.50 -0.71
C ARG A 58 -15.00 -0.18 -0.30
N ARG A 59 -14.44 0.97 -0.71
CA ARG A 59 -14.99 2.29 -0.42
C ARG A 59 -16.35 2.49 -1.08
N GLU A 60 -16.48 2.09 -2.34
CA GLU A 60 -17.74 2.14 -3.08
C GLU A 60 -18.82 1.28 -2.43
N TYR A 61 -18.47 0.05 -2.04
CA TYR A 61 -19.39 -0.82 -1.30
C TYR A 61 -19.86 -0.16 0.00
N LEU A 62 -18.94 0.42 0.78
CA LEU A 62 -19.28 1.07 2.04
C LEU A 62 -20.06 2.39 1.87
N SER A 63 -19.88 3.11 0.76
CA SER A 63 -20.67 4.30 0.46
C SER A 63 -22.07 3.97 -0.02
N THR A 64 -22.24 2.86 -0.75
CA THR A 64 -23.53 2.44 -1.33
C THR A 64 -24.35 1.59 -0.36
N ALA A 65 -23.71 0.88 0.59
CA ALA A 65 -24.40 0.13 1.65
C ALA A 65 -24.84 1.01 2.83
N ARG A 66 -24.76 2.34 2.70
CA ARG A 66 -25.19 3.32 3.71
C ARG A 66 -26.53 3.93 3.31
#